data_AF-C1MUF9-F1
#
_entry.id   AF-C1MUF9-F1
#
_cell.length_a   1.000
_cell.length_b   1.000
_cell.length_c   1.000
_cell.angle_alpha   90.00
_cell.angle_beta   90.00
_cell.angle_gamma   90.00
#
_symmetry.space_group_name_H-M   'P 1'
#
loop_
_entity.id
_entity.type
_entity.pdbx_description
1 polymer ?
#
loop_
_entity_poly.entity_id
_entity_poly.type
_entity_poly.pdbx_seq_one_letter_code
_entity_poly.pdbx_strand_id
1 'polypeptide(L)'
;MLMRKKREVDPRAPVPLKLPPHPIPVSWGKVIAPYKPQSEIDAAFEALPDCVHVKRDIVADAETLHASLGGDFLAVHANPPWDIERSPDRGGVTVEDIARIPFEKLAPYGFVFMWVEKENLSEVCDVMSAKQFGYVENMTWVQMRPNNVIANSDATYLARSHRTMVMFRRDCRAFPAAKAVELRHQRSADVTLDALATTKTGRRAIPAHVYKAMETLLPEAYKVGHPGKLLELWSEPGPEGRRSGWTTVADAAAAKKKGPGKKK
;
A
#
# COMPACT_ATOMS: atom_id res chain seq x y z
N MET A 1 -27.55 -36.39 -15.91
CA MET A 1 -28.26 -35.20 -15.39
C MET A 1 -27.98 -35.12 -13.89
N LEU A 2 -27.02 -34.29 -13.44
CA LEU A 2 -26.72 -34.16 -12.01
C LEU A 2 -27.77 -33.26 -11.35
N MET A 3 -28.71 -33.84 -10.59
CA MET A 3 -29.58 -33.06 -9.73
C MET A 3 -28.77 -32.53 -8.54
N ARG A 4 -28.51 -31.22 -8.55
CA ARG A 4 -27.87 -30.53 -7.43
C ARG A 4 -28.82 -30.62 -6.23
N LYS A 5 -28.47 -31.39 -5.19
CA LYS A 5 -29.24 -31.45 -3.94
C LYS A 5 -29.47 -30.03 -3.43
N LYS A 6 -30.72 -29.59 -3.45
CA LYS A 6 -31.13 -28.30 -2.89
C LYS A 6 -31.12 -28.47 -1.37
N ARG A 7 -30.13 -27.89 -0.70
CA ARG A 7 -30.08 -27.88 0.75
C ARG A 7 -31.17 -26.91 1.22
N GLU A 8 -32.26 -27.46 1.73
CA GLU A 8 -33.25 -26.66 2.46
C GLU A 8 -32.62 -26.21 3.77
N VAL A 9 -32.51 -24.89 3.94
CA VAL A 9 -31.97 -24.27 5.14
C VAL A 9 -33.16 -23.68 5.89
N ASP A 10 -33.48 -24.22 7.07
CA ASP A 10 -34.46 -23.61 7.96
C ASP A 10 -33.86 -22.31 8.52
N PRO A 11 -34.44 -21.13 8.21
CA PRO A 11 -33.92 -19.85 8.68
C PRO A 11 -34.08 -19.65 10.19
N ARG A 12 -34.86 -20.51 10.88
CA ARG A 12 -35.11 -20.45 12.32
C ARG A 12 -34.24 -21.41 13.11
N ALA A 13 -33.58 -22.36 12.45
CA ALA A 13 -32.70 -23.30 13.11
C ALA A 13 -31.47 -22.56 13.69
N PRO A 14 -31.07 -22.85 14.94
CA PRO A 14 -29.81 -22.35 15.48
C PRO A 14 -28.66 -22.79 14.57
N VAL A 15 -27.88 -21.85 14.07
CA VAL A 15 -26.68 -22.15 13.29
C VAL A 15 -25.50 -22.21 14.26
N PRO A 16 -24.98 -23.39 14.62
CA PRO A 16 -23.81 -23.48 15.48
C PRO A 16 -22.61 -22.89 14.74
N LEU A 17 -22.17 -21.71 15.18
CA LEU A 17 -21.00 -21.04 14.66
C LEU A 17 -19.75 -21.61 15.33
N LYS A 18 -18.97 -22.42 14.61
CA LYS A 18 -17.68 -22.89 15.10
C LYS A 18 -16.66 -21.77 14.98
N LEU A 19 -16.29 -21.17 16.12
CA LEU A 19 -15.21 -20.18 16.14
C LEU A 19 -13.89 -20.84 15.71
N PRO A 20 -13.12 -20.21 14.82
CA PRO A 20 -11.80 -20.69 14.42
C PRO A 20 -10.83 -20.65 15.62
N PRO A 21 -9.81 -21.55 15.64
CA PRO A 21 -8.82 -21.56 16.71
C PRO A 21 -8.01 -20.27 16.74
N HIS A 22 -7.44 -19.94 17.90
CA HIS A 22 -6.54 -18.79 18.01
C HIS A 22 -5.22 -19.02 17.27
N PRO A 23 -4.68 -18.00 16.59
CA PRO A 23 -5.25 -16.66 16.41
C PRO A 23 -6.44 -16.66 15.44
N ILE A 24 -7.53 -15.98 15.83
CA ILE A 24 -8.73 -15.83 15.00
C ILE A 24 -8.33 -15.15 13.68
N PRO A 25 -8.71 -15.69 12.51
CA PRO A 25 -8.45 -15.06 11.22
C PRO A 25 -9.07 -13.65 11.15
N VAL A 26 -8.39 -12.72 10.47
CA VAL A 26 -8.86 -11.33 10.32
C VAL A 26 -10.26 -11.23 9.69
N SER A 27 -10.64 -12.20 8.86
CA SER A 27 -11.98 -12.28 8.27
C SER A 27 -13.10 -12.57 9.28
N TRP A 28 -12.76 -13.06 10.48
CA TRP A 28 -13.70 -13.35 11.57
C TRP A 28 -13.69 -12.27 12.66
N GLY A 29 -12.56 -11.60 12.87
CA GLY A 29 -12.45 -10.57 13.88
C GLY A 29 -11.03 -10.01 13.98
N LYS A 30 -10.91 -8.82 14.59
CA LYS A 30 -9.62 -8.21 14.90
C LYS A 30 -9.22 -8.59 16.33
N VAL A 31 -8.05 -9.18 16.49
CA VAL A 31 -7.48 -9.45 17.81
C VAL A 31 -6.84 -8.17 18.34
N ILE A 32 -7.26 -7.72 19.51
CA ILE A 32 -6.60 -6.61 20.21
C ILE A 32 -5.29 -7.15 20.79
N ALA A 33 -4.16 -6.64 20.29
CA ALA A 33 -2.86 -7.01 20.83
C ALA A 33 -2.70 -6.49 22.26
N PRO A 34 -1.96 -7.20 23.13
CA PRO A 34 -1.59 -6.67 24.44
C PRO A 34 -0.87 -5.33 24.31
N TYR A 35 -1.10 -4.43 25.27
CA TYR A 35 -0.41 -3.16 25.32
C TYR A 35 1.11 -3.38 25.39
N LYS A 36 1.85 -2.57 24.63
CA LYS A 36 3.30 -2.44 24.72
C LYS A 36 3.65 -0.95 24.81
N PRO A 37 4.61 -0.57 25.66
CA PRO A 37 5.14 0.79 25.67
C PRO A 37 5.65 1.21 24.29
N GLN A 38 5.40 2.45 23.90
CA GLN A 38 5.82 2.97 22.60
C GLN A 38 7.35 2.83 22.38
N SER A 39 8.14 3.02 23.43
CA SER A 39 9.60 2.85 23.38
C SER A 39 10.02 1.43 23.00
N GLU A 40 9.30 0.41 23.46
CA GLU A 40 9.58 -0.99 23.09
C GLU A 40 9.19 -1.28 21.64
N ILE A 41 8.08 -0.68 21.17
CA ILE A 41 7.62 -0.79 19.78
C ILE A 41 8.65 -0.13 18.85
N ASP A 42 9.07 1.10 19.16
CA ASP A 42 10.05 1.85 18.37
C ASP A 42 11.39 1.13 18.33
N ALA A 43 11.88 0.63 19.47
CA ALA A 43 13.11 -0.15 19.54
C ALA A 43 13.03 -1.44 18.70
N ALA A 44 11.88 -2.11 18.67
CA ALA A 44 11.68 -3.30 17.84
C ALA A 44 11.74 -2.97 16.34
N PHE A 45 11.18 -1.83 15.92
CA PHE A 45 11.26 -1.37 14.53
C PHE A 45 12.68 -0.96 14.13
N GLU A 46 13.39 -0.25 15.01
CA GLU A 46 14.78 0.15 14.80
C GLU A 46 15.72 -1.05 14.71
N ALA A 47 15.46 -2.08 15.51
CA ALA A 47 16.24 -3.32 15.55
C ALA A 47 16.06 -4.21 14.32
N LEU A 48 15.11 -3.91 13.40
CA LEU A 48 14.91 -4.70 12.18
C LEU A 48 16.18 -4.68 11.30
N PRO A 49 16.93 -5.79 11.21
CA PRO A 49 18.25 -5.81 10.55
C PRO A 49 18.14 -5.83 9.02
N ASP A 50 16.96 -6.16 8.52
CA ASP A 50 16.62 -6.45 7.13
C ASP A 50 15.70 -5.39 6.53
N CYS A 51 15.61 -4.23 7.19
CA CYS A 51 14.91 -3.05 6.71
C CYS A 51 15.92 -1.94 6.42
N VAL A 52 15.90 -1.42 5.20
CA VAL A 52 16.63 -0.19 4.85
C VAL A 52 15.62 0.96 4.93
N HIS A 53 15.86 1.94 5.78
CA HIS A 53 15.01 3.14 5.89
C HIS A 53 15.83 4.38 5.58
N VAL A 54 15.42 5.13 4.56
CA VAL A 54 16.14 6.32 4.11
C VAL A 54 15.19 7.49 3.97
N LYS A 55 15.73 8.70 4.16
CA LYS A 55 15.00 9.95 3.96
C LYS A 55 15.56 10.66 2.74
N ARG A 56 14.73 10.95 1.75
CA ARG A 56 15.13 11.60 0.48
C ARG A 56 14.03 12.48 -0.07
N ASP A 57 14.39 13.46 -0.90
CA ASP A 57 13.41 14.24 -1.64
C ASP A 57 13.00 13.44 -2.89
N ILE A 58 11.92 12.67 -2.78
CA ILE A 58 11.54 11.67 -3.81
C ILE A 58 11.26 12.36 -5.15
N VAL A 59 10.68 13.57 -5.11
CA VAL A 59 10.25 14.32 -6.29
C VAL A 59 11.43 15.01 -6.97
N ALA A 60 12.34 15.59 -6.18
CA ALA A 60 13.55 16.22 -6.71
C ALA A 60 14.55 15.18 -7.24
N ASP A 61 14.70 14.04 -6.55
CA ASP A 61 15.67 13.00 -6.89
C ASP A 61 15.11 11.97 -7.89
N ALA A 62 13.87 12.15 -8.37
CA ALA A 62 13.06 11.15 -9.07
C ALA A 62 13.84 10.31 -10.09
N GLU A 63 14.53 10.95 -11.04
CA GLU A 63 15.25 10.28 -12.14
C GLU A 63 16.46 9.47 -11.67
N THR A 64 17.02 9.83 -10.52
CA THR A 64 18.24 9.22 -9.95
C THR A 64 17.96 8.21 -8.85
N LEU A 65 16.69 8.02 -8.45
CA LEU A 65 16.32 7.09 -7.37
C LEU A 65 16.90 5.69 -7.58
N HIS A 66 16.76 5.13 -8.78
CA HIS A 66 17.27 3.79 -9.13
C HIS A 66 18.79 3.63 -8.95
N ALA A 67 19.57 4.68 -9.24
CA ALA A 67 21.02 4.64 -9.07
C ALA A 67 21.41 4.57 -7.59
N SER A 68 20.58 5.15 -6.72
CA SER A 68 20.85 5.24 -5.28
C SER A 68 20.25 4.11 -4.44
N LEU A 69 19.09 3.59 -4.85
CA LEU A 69 18.35 2.56 -4.11
C LEU A 69 18.58 1.16 -4.67
N GLY A 70 19.15 1.05 -5.88
CA GLY A 70 19.15 -0.16 -6.68
C GLY A 70 17.97 -0.23 -7.64
N GLY A 71 17.96 -1.27 -8.47
CA GLY A 71 17.02 -1.42 -9.57
C GLY A 71 16.56 -2.86 -9.81
N ASP A 72 16.61 -3.71 -8.78
CA ASP A 72 16.24 -5.12 -8.88
C ASP A 72 15.06 -5.48 -7.96
N PHE A 73 14.21 -4.51 -7.65
CA PHE A 73 13.02 -4.71 -6.84
C PHE A 73 11.98 -5.57 -7.59
N LEU A 74 11.32 -6.47 -6.86
CA LEU A 74 10.15 -7.21 -7.35
C LEU A 74 8.87 -6.42 -7.21
N ALA A 75 8.82 -5.45 -6.28
CA ALA A 75 7.71 -4.52 -6.18
C ALA A 75 8.15 -3.13 -5.73
N VAL A 76 7.50 -2.13 -6.28
CA VAL A 76 7.47 -0.77 -5.74
C VAL A 76 6.06 -0.48 -5.25
N HIS A 77 5.91 -0.22 -3.96
CA HIS A 77 4.72 0.33 -3.36
C HIS A 77 4.85 1.86 -3.28
N ALA A 78 3.92 2.56 -3.89
CA ALA A 78 3.90 4.01 -3.96
C ALA A 78 2.64 4.55 -3.30
N ASN A 79 2.82 5.34 -2.25
CA ASN A 79 1.74 6.09 -1.62
C ASN A 79 2.05 7.59 -1.70
N PRO A 80 2.00 8.22 -2.88
CA PRO A 80 2.29 9.65 -2.99
C PRO A 80 1.26 10.49 -2.24
N PRO A 81 1.67 11.60 -1.59
CA PRO A 81 0.78 12.59 -1.03
C PRO A 81 0.29 13.51 -2.18
N TRP A 82 -0.79 13.08 -2.84
CA TRP A 82 -1.35 13.73 -4.03
C TRP A 82 -1.74 15.19 -3.79
N ASP A 83 -1.42 16.06 -4.75
CA ASP A 83 -1.94 17.43 -4.80
C ASP A 83 -3.37 17.45 -5.34
N ILE A 84 -4.33 17.08 -4.49
CA ILE A 84 -5.76 17.16 -4.80
C ILE A 84 -6.41 18.09 -3.81
N GLU A 85 -7.03 19.16 -4.32
CA GLU A 85 -7.54 20.29 -3.55
C GLU A 85 -8.40 19.87 -2.35
N ARG A 86 -9.37 18.98 -2.58
CA ARG A 86 -10.32 18.50 -1.57
C ARG A 86 -9.91 17.19 -0.90
N SER A 87 -8.66 16.76 -1.03
CA SER A 87 -8.18 15.54 -0.36
C SER A 87 -7.98 15.77 1.15
N PRO A 88 -8.41 14.84 2.03
CA PRO A 88 -8.24 14.97 3.48
C PRO A 88 -6.78 15.08 3.94
N ASP A 89 -5.88 14.45 3.21
CA ASP A 89 -4.43 14.42 3.44
C ASP A 89 -3.67 14.97 2.22
N ARG A 90 -4.19 16.07 1.65
CA ARG A 90 -3.60 16.76 0.50
C ARG A 90 -2.11 16.99 0.70
N GLY A 91 -1.34 16.60 -0.32
CA GLY A 91 0.10 16.82 -0.38
C GLY A 91 0.51 17.81 -1.46
N GLY A 92 1.51 17.43 -2.24
CA GLY A 92 2.09 18.27 -3.27
C GLY A 92 2.64 17.51 -4.47
N VAL A 93 2.33 16.21 -4.59
CA VAL A 93 2.79 15.38 -5.70
C VAL A 93 1.75 15.37 -6.79
N THR A 94 2.15 15.71 -8.02
CA THR A 94 1.27 15.67 -9.20
C THR A 94 1.50 14.40 -10.03
N VAL A 95 0.70 14.18 -11.06
CA VAL A 95 0.90 13.04 -11.98
C VAL A 95 2.17 13.23 -12.83
N GLU A 96 2.54 14.47 -13.13
CA GLU A 96 3.80 14.80 -13.83
C GLU A 96 5.02 14.42 -12.99
N ASP A 97 4.97 14.62 -11.67
CA ASP A 97 6.03 14.16 -10.77
C ASP A 97 6.19 12.63 -10.81
N ILE A 98 5.07 11.90 -10.83
CA ILE A 98 5.05 10.44 -10.98
C ILE A 98 5.65 10.00 -12.31
N ALA A 99 5.38 10.75 -13.39
CA ALA A 99 5.93 10.46 -14.71
C ALA A 99 7.46 10.55 -14.77
N ARG A 100 8.10 11.35 -13.91
CA ARG A 100 9.57 11.42 -13.81
C ARG A 100 10.20 10.25 -13.09
N ILE A 101 9.46 9.52 -12.25
CA ILE A 101 10.01 8.40 -11.50
C ILE A 101 10.26 7.21 -12.44
N PRO A 102 11.48 6.65 -12.50
CA PRO A 102 11.83 5.58 -13.41
C PRO A 102 11.43 4.22 -12.83
N PHE A 103 10.13 3.98 -12.67
CA PHE A 103 9.60 2.71 -12.15
C PHE A 103 10.10 1.51 -12.94
N GLU A 104 10.32 1.66 -14.25
CA GLU A 104 10.87 0.65 -15.14
C GLU A 104 12.33 0.27 -14.82
N LYS A 105 13.07 1.15 -14.15
CA LYS A 105 14.43 0.88 -13.67
C LYS A 105 14.43 0.37 -12.23
N LEU A 106 13.45 0.76 -11.42
CA LEU A 106 13.31 0.31 -10.03
C LEU A 106 12.82 -1.15 -9.98
N ALA A 107 11.78 -1.47 -10.75
CA ALA A 107 11.19 -2.81 -10.84
C ALA A 107 11.13 -3.30 -12.30
N PRO A 108 12.28 -3.65 -12.91
CA PRO A 108 12.38 -3.97 -14.33
C PRO A 108 11.55 -5.20 -14.75
N TYR A 109 11.25 -6.09 -13.81
CA TYR A 109 10.46 -7.31 -14.04
C TYR A 109 9.26 -7.44 -13.10
N GLY A 110 9.11 -6.48 -12.19
CA GLY A 110 8.23 -6.59 -11.04
C GLY A 110 6.89 -5.86 -11.21
N PHE A 111 6.38 -5.44 -10.07
CA PHE A 111 5.10 -4.77 -9.91
C PHE A 111 5.25 -3.35 -9.41
N VAL A 112 4.27 -2.51 -9.73
CA VAL A 112 4.07 -1.22 -9.09
C VAL A 112 2.68 -1.20 -8.50
N PHE A 113 2.61 -1.05 -7.19
CA PHE A 113 1.37 -0.92 -6.42
C PHE A 113 1.23 0.54 -6.02
N MET A 114 0.28 1.26 -6.60
CA MET A 114 0.16 2.71 -6.35
C MET A 114 -1.20 3.04 -5.77
N TRP A 115 -1.21 3.70 -4.61
CA TRP A 115 -2.43 4.27 -4.06
C TRP A 115 -2.79 5.55 -4.80
N VAL A 116 -3.85 5.51 -5.60
CA VAL A 116 -4.28 6.60 -6.47
C VAL A 116 -5.64 7.11 -6.01
N GLU A 117 -5.80 8.42 -6.08
CA GLU A 117 -7.09 9.08 -5.89
C GLU A 117 -7.88 9.10 -7.19
N LYS A 118 -9.20 9.04 -7.10
CA LYS A 118 -10.08 8.87 -8.28
C LYS A 118 -9.86 9.92 -9.38
N GLU A 119 -9.47 11.14 -8.98
CA GLU A 119 -9.20 12.25 -9.88
C GLU A 119 -8.01 11.96 -10.81
N ASN A 120 -7.04 11.15 -10.37
CA ASN A 120 -5.79 10.90 -11.09
C ASN A 120 -5.73 9.51 -11.74
N LEU A 121 -6.77 8.67 -11.60
CA LEU A 121 -6.73 7.27 -12.02
C LEU A 121 -6.38 7.09 -13.51
N SER A 122 -7.03 7.85 -14.39
CA SER A 122 -6.80 7.72 -15.84
C SER A 122 -5.38 8.12 -16.21
N GLU A 123 -4.93 9.29 -15.76
CA GLU A 123 -3.62 9.84 -16.13
C GLU A 123 -2.47 8.98 -15.56
N VAL A 124 -2.62 8.42 -14.36
CA VAL A 124 -1.65 7.48 -13.80
C VAL A 124 -1.57 6.21 -14.66
N CYS A 125 -2.70 5.69 -15.14
CA CYS A 125 -2.68 4.54 -16.06
C CYS A 125 -1.94 4.87 -17.36
N ASP A 126 -2.14 6.07 -17.92
CA ASP A 126 -1.43 6.51 -19.13
C ASP A 126 0.08 6.63 -18.90
N VAL A 127 0.49 7.24 -17.78
CA VAL A 127 1.91 7.34 -17.38
C VAL A 127 2.55 5.96 -17.23
N MET A 128 1.87 5.02 -16.56
CA MET A 128 2.40 3.67 -16.33
C MET A 128 2.44 2.84 -17.62
N SER A 129 1.45 3.00 -18.50
CA SER A 129 1.44 2.41 -19.84
C SER A 129 2.61 2.90 -20.69
N ALA A 130 2.89 4.21 -20.69
CA ALA A 130 4.04 4.80 -21.36
C ALA A 130 5.37 4.22 -20.83
N LYS A 131 5.41 3.88 -19.54
CA LYS A 131 6.54 3.19 -18.89
C LYS A 131 6.57 1.68 -19.12
N GLN A 132 5.73 1.12 -20.01
CA GLN A 132 5.65 -0.32 -20.32
C GLN A 132 5.21 -1.18 -19.13
N PHE A 133 4.29 -0.66 -18.33
CA PHE A 133 3.56 -1.45 -17.35
C PHE A 133 2.09 -1.58 -17.77
N GLY A 134 1.59 -2.81 -17.77
CA GLY A 134 0.18 -3.10 -17.96
C GLY A 134 -0.56 -3.02 -16.63
N TYR A 135 -1.73 -2.37 -16.63
CA TYR A 135 -2.69 -2.50 -15.54
C TYR A 135 -3.16 -3.96 -15.46
N VAL A 136 -3.10 -4.56 -14.27
CA VAL A 136 -3.51 -5.96 -14.07
C VAL A 136 -4.68 -6.10 -13.10
N GLU A 137 -4.70 -5.33 -12.01
CA GLU A 137 -5.70 -5.49 -10.95
C GLU A 137 -5.75 -4.22 -10.08
N ASN A 138 -6.73 -4.15 -9.19
CA ASN A 138 -6.80 -3.11 -8.17
C ASN A 138 -7.30 -3.66 -6.83
N MET A 139 -6.87 -3.02 -5.75
CA MET A 139 -7.43 -3.21 -4.42
C MET A 139 -8.12 -1.93 -3.97
N THR A 140 -9.33 -2.04 -3.42
CA THR A 140 -10.12 -0.91 -2.93
C THR A 140 -10.14 -0.91 -1.41
N TRP A 141 -9.67 0.17 -0.81
CA TRP A 141 -9.85 0.44 0.61
C TRP A 141 -11.07 1.31 0.82
N VAL A 142 -12.16 0.71 1.28
CA VAL A 142 -13.35 1.41 1.78
C VAL A 142 -13.06 1.92 3.18
N GLN A 143 -13.15 3.23 3.31
CA GLN A 143 -12.76 3.97 4.50
C GLN A 143 -13.93 4.00 5.46
N MET A 144 -13.73 3.50 6.67
CA MET A 144 -14.76 3.44 7.72
C MET A 144 -14.49 4.49 8.79
N ARG A 145 -15.54 5.06 9.37
CA ARG A 145 -15.48 5.83 10.61
C ARG A 145 -15.50 4.87 11.82
N PRO A 146 -15.07 5.31 13.02
CA PRO A 146 -15.09 4.46 14.22
C PRO A 146 -16.46 3.88 14.58
N ASN A 147 -17.55 4.50 14.13
CA ASN A 147 -18.92 4.02 14.32
C ASN A 147 -19.42 3.07 13.21
N ASN A 148 -18.51 2.45 12.45
CA ASN A 148 -18.82 1.53 11.33
C ASN A 148 -19.65 2.14 10.19
N VAL A 149 -19.65 3.47 10.04
CA VAL A 149 -20.25 4.14 8.90
C VAL A 149 -19.17 4.41 7.85
N ILE A 150 -19.51 4.20 6.57
CA ILE A 150 -18.61 4.53 5.45
C ILE A 150 -18.29 6.03 5.47
N ALA A 151 -17.01 6.36 5.33
CA ALA A 151 -16.55 7.73 5.24
C ALA A 151 -17.17 8.42 4.02
N ASN A 152 -17.47 9.70 4.18
CA ASN A 152 -18.09 10.54 3.16
C ASN A 152 -17.28 11.85 3.13
N SER A 153 -16.03 11.74 2.70
CA SER A 153 -15.10 12.87 2.62
C SER A 153 -15.38 13.71 1.38
N ASP A 154 -15.11 15.00 1.46
CA ASP A 154 -15.36 15.96 0.38
C ASP A 154 -14.55 15.61 -0.89
N ALA A 155 -15.12 15.92 -2.05
CA ALA A 155 -14.45 15.90 -3.35
C ALA A 155 -15.29 16.73 -4.35
N THR A 156 -14.71 17.06 -5.50
CA THR A 156 -15.34 18.00 -6.46
C THR A 156 -16.69 17.53 -7.00
N TYR A 157 -16.83 16.24 -7.34
CA TYR A 157 -18.01 15.70 -8.02
C TYR A 157 -18.83 14.75 -7.16
N LEU A 158 -18.23 13.61 -6.79
CA LEU A 158 -18.82 12.62 -5.91
C LEU A 158 -18.04 12.60 -4.62
N ALA A 159 -18.67 12.29 -3.50
CA ALA A 159 -17.91 12.14 -2.26
C ALA A 159 -16.91 10.97 -2.33
N ARG A 160 -15.92 11.01 -1.44
CA ARG A 160 -14.90 9.99 -1.31
C ARG A 160 -15.22 9.08 -0.13
N SER A 161 -15.42 7.81 -0.45
CA SER A 161 -15.65 6.73 0.51
C SER A 161 -14.57 5.66 0.48
N HIS A 162 -13.69 5.71 -0.52
CA HIS A 162 -12.66 4.72 -0.72
C HIS A 162 -11.47 5.32 -1.45
N ARG A 163 -10.36 4.58 -1.41
CA ARG A 163 -9.16 4.82 -2.22
C ARG A 163 -8.82 3.54 -2.96
N THR A 164 -8.19 3.66 -4.12
CA THR A 164 -7.86 2.52 -4.98
C THR A 164 -6.34 2.38 -5.07
N MET A 165 -5.83 1.21 -4.74
CA MET A 165 -4.47 0.80 -5.06
C MET A 165 -4.51 0.10 -6.41
N VAL A 166 -4.03 0.77 -7.45
CA VAL A 166 -3.87 0.17 -8.77
C VAL A 166 -2.59 -0.67 -8.79
N MET A 167 -2.66 -1.82 -9.43
CA MET A 167 -1.56 -2.77 -9.55
C MET A 167 -1.15 -2.83 -11.01
N PHE A 168 0.12 -2.51 -11.26
CA PHE A 168 0.72 -2.55 -12.57
C PHE A 168 1.80 -3.64 -12.60
N ARG A 169 1.84 -4.40 -13.69
CA ARG A 169 2.88 -5.42 -13.93
C ARG A 169 3.69 -5.03 -15.15
N ARG A 170 5.00 -5.28 -15.12
CA ARG A 170 5.82 -5.13 -16.32
C ARG A 170 5.20 -5.89 -17.50
N ASP A 171 5.09 -5.24 -18.66
CA ASP A 171 4.51 -5.89 -19.84
C ASP A 171 5.36 -7.11 -20.23
N CYS A 172 4.78 -8.30 -20.04
CA CYS A 172 5.43 -9.57 -20.31
C CYS A 172 5.56 -9.90 -21.80
N ARG A 173 4.91 -9.12 -22.70
CA ARG A 173 5.09 -9.23 -24.15
C ARG A 173 6.38 -8.52 -24.56
N ALA A 174 6.58 -7.30 -24.09
CA ALA A 174 7.81 -6.53 -24.32
C ALA A 174 9.00 -7.05 -23.48
N PHE A 175 8.73 -7.60 -22.30
CA PHE A 175 9.75 -8.10 -21.36
C PHE A 175 9.44 -9.55 -20.93
N PRO A 176 9.74 -10.56 -21.77
CA PRO A 176 9.41 -11.96 -21.46
C PRO A 176 9.98 -12.47 -20.13
N ALA A 177 11.14 -11.96 -19.69
CA ALA A 177 11.75 -12.30 -18.40
C ALA A 177 10.85 -11.94 -17.20
N ALA A 178 9.93 -10.97 -17.33
CA ALA A 178 8.96 -10.63 -16.29
C ALA A 178 7.94 -11.77 -16.01
N LYS A 179 7.86 -12.78 -16.88
CA LYS A 179 7.07 -14.00 -16.62
C LYS A 179 7.71 -14.90 -15.57
N ALA A 180 9.01 -14.76 -15.34
CA ALA A 180 9.74 -15.60 -14.38
C ALA A 180 9.47 -15.24 -12.92
N VAL A 181 8.87 -14.09 -12.64
CA VAL A 181 8.45 -13.71 -11.28
C VAL A 181 7.44 -14.72 -10.76
N GLU A 182 7.79 -15.44 -9.70
CA GLU A 182 6.88 -16.37 -9.03
C GLU A 182 5.73 -15.57 -8.40
N LEU A 183 4.50 -15.92 -8.77
CA LEU A 183 3.29 -15.33 -8.21
C LEU A 183 2.50 -16.38 -7.44
N ARG A 184 2.11 -16.05 -6.22
CA ARG A 184 1.12 -16.82 -5.49
C ARG A 184 -0.26 -16.24 -5.73
N HIS A 185 -1.25 -17.11 -5.84
CA HIS A 185 -2.64 -16.66 -5.87
C HIS A 185 -2.96 -15.97 -4.54
N GLN A 186 -3.39 -14.72 -4.65
CA GLN A 186 -3.90 -13.98 -3.52
C GLN A 186 -5.32 -14.45 -3.22
N ARG A 187 -5.55 -14.97 -2.00
CA ARG A 187 -6.88 -15.39 -1.51
C ARG A 187 -7.55 -14.35 -0.60
N SER A 188 -6.96 -13.17 -0.47
CA SER A 188 -7.60 -12.04 0.21
C SER A 188 -8.56 -11.35 -0.74
N ALA A 189 -9.63 -10.76 -0.21
CA ALA A 189 -10.52 -9.95 -1.01
C ALA A 189 -9.81 -8.71 -1.57
N ASP A 190 -10.19 -8.29 -2.77
CA ASP A 190 -9.71 -7.04 -3.40
C ASP A 190 -10.35 -5.81 -2.77
N VAL A 191 -11.35 -5.99 -1.91
CA VAL A 191 -11.96 -4.92 -1.14
C VAL A 191 -11.65 -5.11 0.33
N THR A 192 -11.17 -4.04 0.95
CA THR A 192 -10.93 -4.00 2.38
C THR A 192 -11.72 -2.87 3.04
N LEU A 193 -12.33 -3.18 4.18
CA LEU A 193 -13.05 -2.22 5.01
C LEU A 193 -12.23 -2.01 6.27
N ASP A 194 -11.69 -0.80 6.44
CA ASP A 194 -10.90 -0.48 7.62
C ASP A 194 -11.16 0.94 8.11
N ALA A 195 -11.02 1.12 9.42
CA ALA A 195 -11.18 2.41 10.07
C ALA A 195 -10.09 3.38 9.57
N LEU A 196 -10.50 4.60 9.27
CA LEU A 196 -9.56 5.69 9.00
C LEU A 196 -8.73 5.95 10.25
N ALA A 197 -7.42 5.84 10.08
CA ALA A 197 -6.43 6.27 11.04
C ALA A 197 -5.46 7.25 10.35
N THR A 198 -4.92 8.17 11.14
CA THR A 198 -3.99 9.18 10.67
C THR A 198 -2.61 8.91 11.26
N THR A 199 -1.57 8.99 10.43
CA THR A 199 -0.18 8.85 10.85
C THR A 199 0.33 10.12 11.54
N LYS A 200 1.54 10.07 12.10
CA LYS A 200 2.20 11.23 12.72
C LYS A 200 2.40 12.39 11.74
N THR A 201 2.53 12.11 10.44
CA THR A 201 2.67 13.13 9.41
C THR A 201 1.33 13.69 8.89
N GLY A 202 0.21 13.24 9.45
CA GLY A 202 -1.12 13.71 9.04
C GLY A 202 -1.70 12.97 7.84
N ARG A 203 -1.07 11.86 7.40
CA ARG A 203 -1.50 11.06 6.27
C ARG A 203 -2.47 9.96 6.68
N ARG A 204 -3.29 9.48 5.76
CA ARG A 204 -4.07 8.25 6.00
C ARG A 204 -3.13 7.05 6.16
N ALA A 205 -3.20 6.39 7.30
CA ALA A 205 -2.42 5.19 7.60
C ALA A 205 -2.89 4.05 6.71
N ILE A 206 -1.96 3.46 5.95
CA ILE A 206 -2.28 2.33 5.07
C ILE A 206 -2.60 1.11 5.94
N PRO A 207 -3.71 0.39 5.68
CA PRO A 207 -4.04 -0.81 6.43
C PRO A 207 -2.94 -1.86 6.37
N ALA A 208 -2.52 -2.38 7.53
CA ALA A 208 -1.34 -3.27 7.64
C ALA A 208 -1.44 -4.55 6.78
N HIS A 209 -2.65 -5.05 6.52
CA HIS A 209 -2.87 -6.24 5.70
C HIS A 209 -2.54 -6.01 4.21
N VAL A 210 -2.47 -4.76 3.73
CA VAL A 210 -2.07 -4.42 2.36
C VAL A 210 -0.63 -4.84 2.10
N TYR A 211 0.27 -4.57 3.06
CA TYR A 211 1.65 -5.04 2.98
C TYR A 211 1.73 -6.56 3.02
N LYS A 212 0.92 -7.20 3.87
CA LYS A 212 0.88 -8.67 3.95
C LYS A 212 0.38 -9.32 2.66
N ALA A 213 -0.56 -8.67 1.98
CA ALA A 213 -1.04 -9.06 0.66
C ALA A 213 0.10 -9.05 -0.37
N MET A 214 0.86 -7.95 -0.47
CA MET A 214 2.00 -7.84 -1.39
C MET A 214 3.09 -8.89 -1.09
N GLU A 215 3.42 -9.10 0.19
CA GLU A 215 4.39 -10.12 0.62
C GLU A 215 3.93 -11.56 0.30
N THR A 216 2.62 -11.80 0.35
CA THR A 216 2.06 -13.11 0.03
C THR A 216 2.05 -13.34 -1.48
N LEU A 217 1.72 -12.32 -2.26
CA LEU A 217 1.72 -12.36 -3.72
C LEU A 217 3.13 -12.62 -4.28
N LEU A 218 4.15 -12.02 -3.68
CA LEU A 218 5.55 -12.08 -4.10
C LEU A 218 6.41 -12.81 -3.05
N PRO A 219 6.30 -14.15 -2.94
CA PRO A 219 6.98 -14.91 -1.89
C PRO A 219 8.50 -14.84 -1.99
N GLU A 220 9.05 -14.60 -3.19
CA GLU A 220 10.50 -14.49 -3.41
C GLU A 220 11.05 -13.10 -3.11
N ALA A 221 10.17 -12.12 -2.83
CA ALA A 221 10.61 -10.74 -2.59
C ALA A 221 11.33 -10.57 -1.25
N TYR A 222 11.18 -11.50 -0.32
CA TYR A 222 11.89 -11.44 0.94
C TYR A 222 12.11 -12.83 1.53
N LYS A 223 13.34 -13.05 2.02
CA LYS A 223 13.71 -14.21 2.83
C LYS A 223 14.41 -13.68 4.08
N VAL A 224 14.06 -14.25 5.23
CA VAL A 224 14.63 -13.84 6.52
C VAL A 224 16.16 -13.93 6.46
N GLY A 225 16.83 -12.85 6.87
CA GLY A 225 18.29 -12.73 6.85
C GLY A 225 18.90 -12.24 5.54
N HIS A 226 18.10 -11.97 4.50
CA HIS A 226 18.55 -11.36 3.24
C HIS A 226 17.89 -10.01 3.02
N PRO A 227 18.58 -9.06 2.32
CA PRO A 227 17.94 -7.84 1.86
C PRO A 227 16.71 -8.15 1.02
N GLY A 228 15.59 -7.51 1.35
CA GLY A 228 14.36 -7.70 0.60
C GLY A 228 14.35 -6.91 -0.72
N LYS A 229 13.46 -7.33 -1.62
CA LYS A 229 13.23 -6.76 -2.96
C LYS A 229 11.89 -6.01 -3.03
N LEU A 230 11.44 -5.49 -1.90
CA LEU A 230 10.25 -4.65 -1.79
C LEU A 230 10.70 -3.22 -1.51
N LEU A 231 10.21 -2.27 -2.30
CA LEU A 231 10.46 -0.84 -2.13
C LEU A 231 9.17 -0.13 -1.75
N GLU A 232 9.18 0.72 -0.73
CA GLU A 232 8.10 1.65 -0.42
C GLU A 232 8.56 3.09 -0.62
N LEU A 233 7.82 3.85 -1.42
CA LEU A 233 7.99 5.28 -1.62
C LEU A 233 6.94 6.05 -0.82
N TRP A 234 7.37 7.14 -0.18
CA TRP A 234 6.58 7.97 0.74
C TRP A 234 6.11 7.23 2.00
N SER A 235 6.99 6.39 2.57
CA SER A 235 6.80 5.78 3.89
C SER A 235 6.78 6.84 5.01
N GLU A 236 6.23 6.48 6.17
CA GLU A 236 6.32 7.34 7.37
C GLU A 236 7.78 7.52 7.81
N PRO A 237 8.18 8.72 8.27
CA PRO A 237 9.52 8.91 8.80
C PRO A 237 9.69 8.24 10.17
N GLY A 238 10.85 7.63 10.39
CA GLY A 238 11.22 7.05 11.68
C GLY A 238 10.74 5.60 11.84
N PRO A 239 10.60 5.11 13.09
CA PRO A 239 10.35 3.70 13.37
C PRO A 239 9.08 3.13 12.71
N GLU A 240 8.00 3.92 12.66
CA GLU A 240 6.70 3.49 12.12
C GLU A 240 6.71 3.17 10.62
N GLY A 241 7.66 3.73 9.86
CA GLY A 241 7.82 3.43 8.44
C GLY A 241 8.71 2.21 8.18
N ARG A 242 9.31 1.60 9.20
CA ARG A 242 10.24 0.47 9.03
C ARG A 242 9.48 -0.85 8.91
N ARG A 243 9.92 -1.71 7.99
CA ARG A 243 9.33 -3.03 7.77
C ARG A 243 10.37 -4.03 7.26
N SER A 244 10.42 -5.21 7.87
CA SER A 244 11.32 -6.29 7.49
C SER A 244 11.16 -6.70 6.03
N GLY A 245 12.27 -6.77 5.29
CA GLY A 245 12.26 -7.08 3.86
C GLY A 245 11.88 -5.91 2.95
N TRP A 246 11.79 -4.69 3.50
CA TRP A 246 11.49 -3.50 2.73
C TRP A 246 12.65 -2.50 2.76
N THR A 247 12.93 -1.93 1.60
CA THR A 247 13.57 -0.62 1.48
C THR A 247 12.47 0.42 1.53
N THR A 248 12.54 1.35 2.48
CA THR A 248 11.48 2.33 2.74
C THR A 248 12.07 3.73 2.62
N VAL A 249 11.39 4.58 1.85
CA VAL A 249 11.85 5.94 1.55
C VAL A 249 10.83 6.91 2.12
N ALA A 250 11.21 7.62 3.17
CA ALA A 250 10.43 8.73 3.72
C ALA A 250 10.77 10.02 2.97
N ASP A 251 9.75 10.81 2.64
CA ASP A 251 9.94 12.05 1.90
C ASP A 251 10.54 13.16 2.79
N ALA A 252 11.65 13.75 2.33
CA ALA A 252 12.32 14.86 2.98
C ALA A 252 11.60 16.19 2.76
N ALA A 253 10.89 16.35 1.64
CA ALA A 253 10.19 17.59 1.31
C ALA A 253 9.00 17.86 2.25
N ALA A 254 8.31 16.80 2.70
CA ALA A 254 7.22 16.88 3.67
C ALA A 254 7.60 17.57 5.00
N ALA A 255 8.88 17.54 5.41
CA ALA A 255 9.36 18.22 6.61
C ALA A 255 9.45 19.75 6.47
N LYS A 256 9.50 20.28 5.23
CA LYS A 256 9.67 21.73 4.96
C LYS A 256 8.36 22.53 5.03
N LYS A 257 7.18 21.89 4.95
CA LYS A 257 5.86 22.55 4.96
C LYS A 257 5.24 22.69 6.37
N LYS A 258 6.04 22.87 7.44
CA LYS A 258 5.52 23.44 8.69
C LYS A 258 5.35 24.95 8.49
N GLY A 259 4.11 25.38 8.27
CA GLY A 259 3.72 26.79 8.14
C GLY A 259 4.08 27.65 9.36
N PRO A 260 3.95 28.99 9.23
CA PRO A 260 4.60 29.96 10.10
C PRO A 260 4.13 29.79 11.54
N GLY A 261 5.09 29.82 12.47
CA GLY A 261 4.80 29.74 13.90
C GLY A 261 3.75 30.78 14.30
N LYS A 262 2.75 30.33 15.07
CA LYS A 262 1.88 31.22 15.83
C LYS A 262 2.76 32.20 16.60
N LYS A 263 2.84 33.46 16.15
CA LYS A 263 3.28 34.55 17.01
C LYS A 263 2.21 34.71 18.08
N LYS A 264 2.61 34.47 19.33
CA LYS A 264 1.88 34.96 20.51
C LYS A 264 1.91 36.48 20.52
#